data_AF-A0A1A8VW87-F1
#
_entry.id   AF-A0A1A8VW87-F1
#
_cell.length_a   1.000
_cell.length_b   1.000
_cell.length_c   1.000
_cell.angle_alpha   90.00
_cell.angle_beta   90.00
_cell.angle_gamma   90.00
#
_symmetry.space_group_name_H-M   'P 1'
#
loop_
_entity.id
_entity.type
_entity.pdbx_description
1 polymer ?
#
loop_
_entity_poly.entity_id
_entity_poly.type
_entity_poly.pdbx_seq_one_letter_code
_entity_poly.pdbx_strand_id
1 'polypeptide(L)'
;MTEHGLSKCILGSGDLPAKDFDDKWKNETNFLKFSNAVHMKEKIDKVKDWVYNFDRKILTFYDVNPIDEFIHIQDKRCRDLNYYINYVLFYIPNVTKDTENSKEIREDFQRFVTGIFSLWKNDQSGKKFKCTRMDKDYTPKMELIKELDD
;
A
#
# COMPACT_ATOMS: atom_id res chain seq x y z
N MET A 1 14.87 48.66 7.24
CA MET A 1 13.70 47.83 6.89
C MET A 1 14.20 46.71 6.00
N THR A 2 14.46 45.54 6.57
CA THR A 2 14.82 44.33 5.82
C THR A 2 13.70 43.34 6.03
N GLU A 3 12.76 43.30 5.08
CA GLU A 3 11.76 42.24 5.00
C GLU A 3 12.49 40.95 4.62
N HIS A 4 12.68 40.08 5.61
CA HIS A 4 12.96 38.67 5.34
C HIS A 4 11.71 38.08 4.70
N GLY A 5 11.72 38.03 3.36
CA GLY A 5 10.75 37.27 2.58
C GLY A 5 10.84 35.79 2.96
N LEU A 6 9.94 35.35 3.83
CA LEU A 6 9.60 33.94 3.98
C LEU A 6 9.14 33.44 2.60
N SER A 7 10.07 32.82 1.88
CA SER A 7 9.75 32.01 0.71
C SER A 7 8.69 31.01 1.12
N LYS A 8 7.46 31.25 0.69
CA LYS A 8 6.37 30.30 0.80
C LYS A 8 6.76 29.14 -0.12
N CYS A 9 7.29 28.05 0.45
CA CYS A 9 7.57 26.84 -0.31
C CYS A 9 6.23 26.30 -0.85
N ILE A 10 5.91 26.64 -2.10
CA ILE A 10 4.81 26.04 -2.82
C ILE A 10 5.40 24.79 -3.47
N LEU A 11 5.14 23.64 -2.86
CA LEU A 11 5.52 22.34 -3.42
C LEU A 11 4.73 22.11 -4.72
N GLY A 12 5.46 22.03 -5.83
CA GLY A 12 4.96 21.60 -7.13
C GLY A 12 4.96 20.08 -7.27
N SER A 13 4.32 19.60 -8.34
CA SER A 13 4.42 18.20 -8.78
C SER A 13 5.88 17.85 -9.09
N GLY A 14 6.38 16.74 -8.54
CA GLY A 14 7.79 16.33 -8.66
C GLY A 14 8.70 16.82 -7.53
N ASP A 15 8.29 17.78 -6.71
CA ASP A 15 9.09 18.24 -5.56
C ASP A 15 9.10 17.20 -4.42
N LEU A 16 8.08 16.32 -4.38
CA LEU A 16 7.97 15.20 -3.44
C LEU A 16 7.63 13.89 -4.17
N PRO A 17 8.60 13.26 -4.85
CA PRO A 17 8.35 12.07 -5.66
C PRO A 17 7.76 10.89 -4.86
N ALA A 18 8.07 10.79 -3.57
CA ALA A 18 7.49 9.81 -2.66
C ALA A 18 5.99 10.03 -2.42
N LYS A 19 5.54 11.29 -2.36
CA LYS A 19 4.13 11.65 -2.22
C LYS A 19 3.38 11.40 -3.53
N ASP A 20 3.94 11.84 -4.64
CA ASP A 20 3.33 11.65 -5.97
C ASP A 20 3.10 10.17 -6.29
N PHE A 21 4.07 9.30 -5.96
CA PHE A 21 3.88 7.87 -6.07
C PHE A 21 2.78 7.37 -5.12
N ASP A 22 2.76 7.82 -3.87
CA ASP A 22 1.79 7.31 -2.88
C ASP A 22 0.35 7.68 -3.26
N ASP A 23 0.14 8.90 -3.74
CA ASP A 23 -1.16 9.37 -4.26
C ASP A 23 -1.59 8.57 -5.49
N LYS A 24 -0.67 8.37 -6.45
CA LYS A 24 -0.93 7.52 -7.63
C LYS A 24 -1.26 6.09 -7.23
N TRP A 25 -0.49 5.51 -6.30
CA TRP A 25 -0.67 4.15 -5.82
C TRP A 25 -2.03 3.99 -5.15
N LYS A 26 -2.40 4.88 -4.21
CA LYS A 26 -3.69 4.88 -3.51
C LYS A 26 -4.87 4.96 -4.48
N ASN A 27 -4.76 5.81 -5.49
CA ASN A 27 -5.79 5.98 -6.50
C ASN A 27 -5.94 4.75 -7.41
N GLU A 28 -4.84 4.25 -7.98
CA GLU A 28 -4.87 3.13 -8.92
C GLU A 28 -5.22 1.79 -8.29
N THR A 29 -4.87 1.60 -7.01
CA THR A 29 -5.26 0.42 -6.24
C THR A 29 -6.67 0.50 -5.68
N ASN A 30 -7.32 1.67 -5.81
CA ASN A 30 -8.59 1.98 -5.17
C ASN A 30 -8.57 1.75 -3.65
N PHE A 31 -7.41 1.99 -3.03
CA PHE A 31 -7.21 1.83 -1.59
C PHE A 31 -8.12 2.76 -0.79
N LEU A 32 -8.32 4.00 -1.27
CA LEU A 32 -9.18 4.98 -0.61
C LEU A 32 -10.62 4.49 -0.46
N LYS A 33 -11.16 3.75 -1.43
CA LYS A 33 -12.50 3.16 -1.29
C LYS A 33 -12.55 2.15 -0.15
N PHE A 34 -11.51 1.33 -0.02
CA PHE A 34 -11.40 0.35 1.06
C PHE A 34 -11.24 1.04 2.43
N SER A 35 -10.32 1.99 2.55
CA SER A 35 -10.11 2.73 3.81
C SER A 35 -11.33 3.54 4.23
N ASN A 36 -12.05 4.14 3.28
CA ASN A 36 -13.30 4.85 3.57
C ASN A 36 -14.36 3.90 4.11
N ALA A 37 -14.52 2.71 3.52
CA ALA A 37 -15.45 1.70 4.04
C ALA A 37 -15.08 1.26 5.46
N VAL A 38 -13.78 1.10 5.75
CA VAL A 38 -13.30 0.82 7.12
C VAL A 38 -13.72 1.95 8.07
N HIS A 39 -13.43 3.20 7.72
CA HIS A 39 -13.71 4.36 8.56
C HIS A 39 -15.22 4.54 8.82
N MET A 40 -16.03 4.38 7.77
CA MET A 40 -17.49 4.51 7.82
C MET A 40 -18.18 3.25 8.37
N LYS A 41 -17.41 2.18 8.66
CA LYS A 41 -17.92 0.87 9.09
C LYS A 41 -18.92 0.27 8.09
N GLU A 42 -18.68 0.50 6.81
CA GLU A 42 -19.50 0.04 5.70
C GLU A 42 -19.01 -1.31 5.17
N LYS A 43 -19.94 -2.03 4.53
CA LYS A 43 -19.62 -3.26 3.81
C LYS A 43 -19.39 -2.95 2.34
N ILE A 44 -18.34 -3.52 1.77
CA ILE A 44 -18.03 -3.43 0.35
C ILE A 44 -18.71 -4.59 -0.38
N ASP A 45 -19.34 -4.30 -1.52
CA ASP A 45 -19.80 -5.34 -2.43
C ASP A 45 -18.64 -6.06 -3.09
N LYS A 46 -18.62 -7.39 -3.01
CA LYS A 46 -17.65 -8.24 -3.70
C LYS A 46 -16.21 -7.95 -3.25
N VAL A 47 -15.95 -8.09 -1.95
CA VAL A 47 -14.59 -7.90 -1.40
C VAL A 47 -13.60 -8.83 -2.06
N LYS A 48 -14.01 -10.06 -2.41
CA LYS A 48 -13.14 -10.99 -3.15
C LYS A 48 -12.64 -10.41 -4.48
N ASP A 49 -13.52 -9.78 -5.25
CA ASP A 49 -13.17 -9.13 -6.52
C ASP A 49 -12.28 -7.90 -6.29
N TRP A 50 -12.53 -7.14 -5.23
CA TRP A 50 -11.69 -6.00 -4.87
C TRP A 50 -10.26 -6.46 -4.53
N VAL A 51 -10.11 -7.49 -3.69
CA VAL A 51 -8.81 -8.07 -3.31
C VAL A 51 -8.08 -8.62 -4.54
N TYR A 52 -8.76 -9.35 -5.42
CA TYR A 52 -8.15 -9.86 -6.65
C TYR A 52 -7.61 -8.74 -7.55
N ASN A 53 -8.33 -7.62 -7.66
CA ASN A 53 -7.85 -6.46 -8.41
C ASN A 53 -6.68 -5.76 -7.70
N PHE A 54 -6.71 -5.72 -6.36
CA PHE A 54 -5.62 -5.18 -5.55
C PHE A 54 -4.32 -5.98 -5.75
N ASP A 55 -4.39 -7.31 -5.75
CA ASP A 55 -3.26 -8.22 -6.03
C ASP A 55 -2.61 -7.91 -7.38
N ARG A 56 -3.42 -7.78 -8.43
CA ARG A 56 -2.95 -7.45 -9.78
C ARG A 56 -2.25 -6.11 -9.80
N LYS A 57 -2.79 -5.11 -9.11
CA LYS A 57 -2.18 -3.78 -9.03
C LYS A 57 -0.85 -3.80 -8.28
N ILE A 58 -0.72 -4.57 -7.20
CA ILE A 58 0.56 -4.78 -6.52
C ILE A 58 1.60 -5.34 -7.51
N LEU A 59 1.27 -6.38 -8.28
CA LEU A 59 2.18 -6.92 -9.29
C LEU A 59 2.54 -5.87 -10.36
N THR A 60 1.57 -5.09 -10.84
CA THR A 60 1.85 -4.03 -11.83
C THR A 60 2.86 -3.00 -11.31
N PHE A 61 2.67 -2.49 -10.09
CA PHE A 61 3.50 -1.42 -9.53
C PHE A 61 4.92 -1.87 -9.17
N TYR A 62 5.08 -3.09 -8.68
CA TYR A 62 6.35 -3.52 -8.08
C TYR A 62 7.11 -4.55 -8.94
N ASP A 63 6.44 -5.19 -9.90
CA ASP A 63 6.94 -6.37 -10.59
C ASP A 63 7.01 -6.23 -12.12
N VAL A 64 5.96 -5.68 -12.74
CA VAL A 64 5.90 -5.50 -14.21
C VAL A 64 6.53 -4.17 -14.64
N ASN A 65 6.18 -3.10 -13.94
CA ASN A 65 6.74 -1.77 -14.16
C ASN A 65 7.48 -1.31 -12.89
N PRO A 66 8.54 -2.02 -12.45
CA PRO A 66 9.36 -1.51 -11.37
C PRO A 66 9.94 -0.19 -11.86
N ILE A 67 9.42 0.92 -11.35
CA ILE A 67 9.79 2.24 -11.84
C ILE A 67 11.22 2.47 -11.37
N ASP A 68 12.20 2.27 -12.26
CA ASP A 68 13.63 2.45 -11.97
C ASP A 68 13.91 3.84 -11.36
N GLU A 69 13.08 4.84 -11.71
CA GLU A 69 13.09 6.20 -11.16
C GLU A 69 12.98 6.25 -9.63
N PHE A 70 12.32 5.27 -9.00
CA PHE A 70 12.05 5.27 -7.55
C PHE A 70 12.88 4.25 -6.77
N ILE A 71 13.90 3.64 -7.37
CA ILE A 71 14.75 2.68 -6.66
C ILE A 71 15.44 3.31 -5.44
N HIS A 72 15.76 4.60 -5.52
CA HIS A 72 16.36 5.38 -4.43
C HIS A 72 15.44 5.56 -3.21
N ILE A 73 14.13 5.33 -3.35
CA ILE A 73 13.14 5.33 -2.25
C ILE A 73 12.58 3.93 -1.95
N GLN A 74 13.22 2.87 -2.44
CA GLN A 74 12.73 1.49 -2.30
C GLN A 74 12.38 1.13 -0.85
N ASP A 75 13.21 1.50 0.12
CA ASP A 75 12.96 1.19 1.54
C ASP A 75 11.68 1.83 2.03
N LYS A 76 11.41 3.10 1.67
CA LYS A 76 10.16 3.77 2.00
C LYS A 76 8.97 3.04 1.37
N ARG A 77 9.08 2.70 0.07
CA ARG A 77 8.03 1.96 -0.66
C ARG A 77 7.75 0.59 -0.05
N CYS A 78 8.79 -0.13 0.37
CA CYS A 78 8.64 -1.41 1.04
C CYS A 78 7.94 -1.27 2.40
N ARG A 79 8.27 -0.22 3.18
CA ARG A 79 7.55 0.08 4.44
C ARG A 79 6.08 0.41 4.18
N ASP A 80 5.81 1.29 3.23
CA ASP A 80 4.45 1.71 2.87
C ASP A 80 3.60 0.53 2.37
N LEU A 81 4.18 -0.33 1.51
CA LEU A 81 3.50 -1.53 1.03
C LEU A 81 3.18 -2.49 2.18
N ASN A 82 4.11 -2.70 3.11
CA ASN A 82 3.85 -3.51 4.30
C ASN A 82 2.74 -2.92 5.17
N TYR A 83 2.70 -1.60 5.33
CA TYR A 83 1.61 -0.91 6.01
C TYR A 83 0.26 -1.21 5.36
N TYR A 84 0.13 -0.96 4.05
CA TYR A 84 -1.14 -1.14 3.33
C TYR A 84 -1.61 -2.60 3.35
N ILE A 85 -0.69 -3.55 3.22
CA ILE A 85 -1.01 -4.98 3.26
C ILE A 85 -1.49 -5.39 4.66
N ASN A 86 -0.79 -4.96 5.72
CA ASN A 86 -1.22 -5.21 7.10
C ASN A 86 -2.62 -4.62 7.34
N TYR A 87 -2.86 -3.39 6.87
CA TYR A 87 -4.15 -2.73 6.97
C TYR A 87 -5.26 -3.54 6.28
N VAL A 88 -5.06 -3.93 5.03
CA VAL A 88 -6.07 -4.70 4.26
C VAL A 88 -6.32 -6.06 4.91
N LEU A 89 -5.28 -6.82 5.24
CA LEU A 89 -5.42 -8.13 5.90
C LEU A 89 -6.22 -8.05 7.20
N PHE A 90 -5.99 -6.99 7.98
CA PHE A 90 -6.68 -6.77 9.25
C PHE A 90 -8.16 -6.43 9.05
N TYR A 91 -8.48 -5.59 8.07
CA TYR A 91 -9.84 -5.05 7.89
C TYR A 91 -10.72 -5.81 6.90
N ILE A 92 -10.21 -6.81 6.16
CA ILE A 92 -11.05 -7.68 5.30
C ILE A 92 -12.30 -8.18 6.05
N PRO A 93 -12.20 -8.75 7.27
CA PRO A 93 -13.40 -9.19 8.00
C PRO A 93 -14.41 -8.07 8.28
N ASN A 94 -13.93 -6.85 8.54
CA ASN A 94 -14.77 -5.71 8.88
C ASN A 94 -15.57 -5.21 7.67
N VAL A 95 -14.97 -5.19 6.48
CA VAL A 95 -15.61 -4.66 5.27
C VAL A 95 -16.33 -5.72 4.44
N THR A 96 -16.14 -7.01 4.73
CA THR A 96 -16.79 -8.11 4.00
C THR A 96 -18.22 -8.32 4.47
N LYS A 97 -19.16 -8.52 3.54
CA LYS A 97 -20.55 -8.90 3.82
C LYS A 97 -20.64 -10.34 4.32
N ASP A 98 -21.66 -10.63 5.12
CA ASP A 98 -21.90 -11.98 5.65
C ASP A 98 -22.19 -13.03 4.56
N THR A 99 -22.54 -12.59 3.34
CA THR A 99 -22.71 -13.44 2.15
C THR A 99 -21.39 -13.89 1.53
N GLU A 100 -20.26 -13.31 1.93
CA GLU A 100 -18.92 -13.66 1.44
C GLU A 100 -18.09 -14.29 2.57
N ASN A 101 -17.20 -15.22 2.21
CA ASN A 101 -16.33 -15.88 3.17
C ASN A 101 -15.08 -15.02 3.46
N SER A 102 -15.19 -14.11 4.43
CA SER A 102 -14.11 -13.19 4.79
C SER A 102 -12.82 -13.89 5.22
N LYS A 103 -12.93 -15.08 5.84
CA LYS A 103 -11.78 -15.90 6.24
C LYS A 103 -11.03 -16.42 5.00
N GLU A 104 -11.74 -16.99 4.04
CA GLU A 104 -11.15 -17.47 2.79
C GLU A 104 -10.50 -16.32 2.01
N ILE A 105 -11.18 -15.18 1.88
CA ILE A 105 -10.64 -14.00 1.18
C ILE A 105 -9.32 -13.54 1.83
N ARG A 106 -9.28 -13.47 3.16
CA ARG A 106 -8.08 -13.08 3.90
C ARG A 106 -6.95 -14.11 3.72
N GLU A 107 -7.25 -15.39 3.76
CA GLU A 107 -6.27 -16.48 3.59
C GLU A 107 -5.71 -16.54 2.16
N ASP A 108 -6.56 -16.32 1.15
CA ASP A 108 -6.15 -16.19 -0.26
C ASP A 108 -5.20 -15.01 -0.43
N PHE A 109 -5.57 -13.83 0.11
CA PHE A 109 -4.74 -12.64 0.05
C PHE A 109 -3.40 -12.83 0.76
N GLN A 110 -3.40 -13.44 1.94
CA GLN A 110 -2.18 -13.72 2.70
C GLN A 110 -1.24 -14.68 1.95
N ARG A 111 -1.79 -15.70 1.27
CA ARG A 111 -0.99 -16.60 0.42
C ARG A 111 -0.36 -15.87 -0.76
N PHE A 112 -1.14 -15.02 -1.44
CA PHE A 112 -0.61 -14.18 -2.52
C PHE A 112 0.54 -13.29 -2.02
N VAL A 113 0.33 -12.53 -0.95
CA VAL A 113 1.33 -11.64 -0.33
C VAL A 113 2.59 -12.43 0.04
N THR A 114 2.44 -13.58 0.69
CA THR A 114 3.59 -14.40 1.09
C THR A 114 4.40 -14.86 -0.12
N GLY A 115 3.71 -15.24 -1.21
CA GLY A 115 4.34 -15.62 -2.47
C GLY A 115 5.16 -14.49 -3.08
N ILE A 116 4.56 -13.31 -3.28
CA ILE A 116 5.25 -12.18 -3.94
C ILE A 116 6.43 -11.67 -3.13
N PHE A 117 6.32 -11.59 -1.80
CA PHE A 117 7.43 -11.14 -0.96
C PHE A 117 8.58 -12.15 -0.92
N SER A 118 8.29 -13.45 -1.04
CA SER A 118 9.32 -14.47 -1.15
C SER A 118 10.15 -14.29 -2.43
N LEU A 119 9.50 -13.88 -3.53
CA LEU A 119 10.18 -13.55 -4.78
C LEU A 119 11.04 -12.29 -4.67
N TRP A 120 10.53 -11.24 -4.00
CA TRP A 120 11.26 -9.98 -3.83
C TRP A 120 12.38 -10.02 -2.80
N LYS A 121 12.31 -10.93 -1.82
CA LYS A 121 13.37 -11.13 -0.84
C LYS A 121 14.59 -11.85 -1.42
N ASN A 122 14.38 -12.74 -2.40
CA ASN A 122 15.45 -13.55 -2.94
C ASN A 122 16.27 -12.75 -3.96
N ASP A 123 17.57 -12.54 -3.71
CA ASP A 123 18.45 -11.85 -4.65
C ASP A 123 18.65 -12.61 -5.95
N GLN A 124 18.51 -13.94 -5.92
CA GLN A 124 18.60 -14.81 -7.10
C GLN A 124 17.39 -14.69 -8.04
N SER A 125 16.31 -14.02 -7.62
CA SER A 125 15.09 -13.89 -8.45
C SER A 125 15.25 -12.91 -9.62
N GLY A 126 16.34 -12.15 -9.67
CA GLY A 126 16.55 -11.10 -10.67
C GLY A 126 15.53 -9.94 -10.57
N LYS A 127 14.68 -9.93 -9.55
CA LYS A 127 13.68 -8.87 -9.34
C LYS A 127 14.38 -7.57 -8.95
N LYS A 128 14.00 -6.49 -9.64
CA LYS A 128 14.53 -5.13 -9.41
C LYS A 128 14.07 -4.56 -8.08
N PHE A 129 12.78 -4.70 -7.76
CA PHE A 129 12.24 -4.29 -6.47
C PHE A 129 12.58 -5.35 -5.41
N LYS A 130 13.25 -4.92 -4.34
CA LYS A 130 13.53 -5.75 -3.16
C LYS A 130 12.69 -5.27 -1.99
N CYS A 131 12.01 -6.22 -1.35
CA CYS A 131 11.21 -5.92 -0.18
C CYS A 131 11.00 -7.17 0.68
N THR A 132 11.09 -7.00 2.00
CA THR A 132 10.85 -8.07 2.98
C THR A 132 9.51 -7.86 3.68
N ARG A 133 8.78 -8.97 3.86
CA ARG A 133 7.48 -8.96 4.53
C ARG A 133 7.66 -8.71 6.03
N MET A 134 7.00 -7.69 6.54
CA MET A 134 6.87 -7.39 7.96
C MET A 134 5.49 -7.82 8.45
N ASP A 135 5.31 -9.13 8.59
CA ASP A 135 4.04 -9.70 9.05
C ASP A 135 3.80 -9.35 10.51
N LYS A 136 2.90 -8.38 10.73
CA LYS A 136 2.54 -7.85 12.04
C LYS A 136 1.06 -7.53 12.02
N ASP A 137 0.37 -7.85 13.11
CA ASP A 137 -1.00 -7.40 13.30
C ASP A 137 -1.05 -5.88 13.20
N TYR A 138 -1.98 -5.38 12.40
CA TYR A 138 -2.19 -3.96 12.25
C TYR A 138 -2.59 -3.34 13.59
N THR A 139 -2.05 -2.17 13.88
CA THR A 139 -2.46 -1.36 15.03
C THR A 139 -2.69 0.07 14.56
N PRO A 140 -3.61 0.84 15.17
CA PRO A 140 -3.80 2.26 14.84
C PRO A 140 -2.50 3.08 14.93
N LYS A 141 -1.55 2.66 15.77
CA LYS A 141 -0.21 3.28 15.83
C LYS A 141 0.54 3.21 14.50
N MET A 142 0.30 2.19 13.68
CA MET A 142 0.93 2.08 12.36
C MET A 142 0.46 3.17 11.40
N GLU A 143 -0.78 3.64 11.51
CA GLU A 143 -1.30 4.76 10.71
C GLU A 143 -0.59 6.06 11.07
N LEU A 144 -0.45 6.33 12.37
CA LEU A 144 0.34 7.47 12.85
C LEU A 144 1.80 7.42 12.38
N ILE A 145 2.43 6.24 12.38
CA ILE A 145 3.80 6.07 11.87
C ILE A 145 3.83 6.36 10.36
N LYS A 146 2.84 5.89 9.60
CA LYS A 146 2.75 6.14 8.15
C LYS A 146 2.59 7.62 7.84
N GLU A 147 1.72 8.34 8.57
CA GLU A 147 1.51 9.78 8.39
C GLU A 147 2.74 10.61 8.74
N LEU A 148 3.56 10.17 9.70
CA LEU A 148 4.83 10.84 10.05
C LEU A 148 5.97 10.53 9.08
N ASP A 149 5.91 9.39 8.39
CA ASP A 149 6.87 8.98 7.36
C ASP A 149 6.61 9.67 5.99
N ASP A 150 5.46 10.32 5.81
CA ASP A 150 5.03 11.07 4.60
C ASP A 150 5.30 12.58 4.68
#